data_AF-A0AAJ2PCQ3-F1
#
_entry.id   AF-A0AAJ2PCQ3-F1
#
_cell.length_a   1.000
_cell.length_b   1.000
_cell.length_c   1.000
_cell.angle_alpha   90.00
_cell.angle_beta   90.00
_cell.angle_gamma   90.00
#
_symmetry.space_group_name_H-M   'P 1'
#
loop_
_entity.id
_entity.type
_entity.pdbx_description
1 polymer ?
#
loop_
_entity_poly.entity_id
_entity_poly.type
_entity_poly.pdbx_seq_one_letter_code
_entity_poly.pdbx_strand_id
1 'polypeptide(L)'
;MESRKIPKKELVADLVKKVVFSHKSIDSQEELASLVEKELKKYDKDYVITPTRVKRIALEIKEIEVKAKTKKSLNMQKITSCPICNSPIDEIKVKNLANREIVIGYKCVKCGYQSDLEAFVPMKYIFVWKGDS
;
A
#
# COMPACT_ATOMS: atom_id res chain seq x y z
N MET A 1 30.11 10.93 -6.54
CA MET A 1 28.73 10.78 -6.05
C MET A 1 27.88 10.36 -7.24
N GLU A 2 27.58 9.07 -7.38
CA GLU A 2 26.68 8.57 -8.44
C GLU A 2 25.32 9.27 -8.32
N SER A 3 24.89 9.91 -9.41
CA SER A 3 23.63 10.64 -9.47
C SER A 3 22.47 9.68 -9.48
N ARG A 4 21.91 9.37 -8.31
CA ARG A 4 20.70 8.53 -8.20
C ARG A 4 19.56 9.18 -8.97
N LYS A 5 19.00 8.46 -9.95
CA LYS A 5 17.89 8.94 -10.78
C LYS A 5 16.57 8.32 -10.31
N ILE A 6 15.53 9.15 -10.31
CA ILE A 6 14.18 8.72 -9.98
C ILE A 6 13.43 8.45 -11.31
N PRO A 7 12.99 7.21 -11.57
CA PRO A 7 12.30 6.88 -12.82
C PRO A 7 10.90 7.50 -12.89
N LYS A 8 10.44 7.77 -14.12
CA LYS A 8 9.07 8.26 -14.40
C LYS A 8 8.01 7.26 -13.92
N LYS A 9 6.85 7.77 -13.49
CA LYS A 9 5.77 6.96 -12.91
C LYS A 9 5.23 5.90 -13.88
N GLU A 10 5.03 6.26 -15.14
CA GLU A 10 4.52 5.37 -16.20
C GLU A 10 5.41 4.13 -16.38
N LEU A 11 6.71 4.34 -16.56
CA LEU A 11 7.70 3.26 -16.67
C LEU A 11 7.64 2.32 -15.46
N VAL A 12 7.57 2.88 -14.26
CA VAL A 12 7.48 2.07 -13.03
C VAL A 12 6.17 1.28 -12.99
N ALA A 13 5.05 1.88 -13.40
CA ALA A 13 3.76 1.20 -13.42
C ALA A 13 3.77 -0.01 -14.36
N ASP A 14 4.35 0.13 -15.55
CA ASP A 14 4.50 -0.97 -16.51
C ASP A 14 5.38 -2.10 -15.97
N LEU A 15 6.49 -1.74 -15.32
CA LEU A 15 7.38 -2.74 -14.71
C LEU A 15 6.73 -3.43 -13.50
N VAL A 16 5.97 -2.71 -12.67
CA VAL A 16 5.20 -3.29 -11.57
C VAL A 16 4.16 -4.28 -12.11
N LYS A 17 3.40 -3.91 -13.16
CA LYS A 17 2.46 -4.82 -13.84
C LYS A 17 3.17 -6.09 -14.31
N LYS A 18 4.27 -5.94 -15.05
CA LYS A 18 5.06 -7.05 -15.58
C LYS A 18 5.53 -7.99 -14.46
N VAL A 19 6.13 -7.44 -13.40
CA VAL A 19 6.69 -8.21 -12.29
C VAL A 19 5.61 -9.01 -11.56
N VAL A 20 4.48 -8.37 -11.22
CA VAL A 20 3.38 -9.04 -10.51
C VAL A 20 2.69 -10.08 -11.42
N PHE A 21 2.53 -9.78 -12.71
CA PHE A 21 1.99 -10.73 -13.70
C PHE A 21 2.83 -12.01 -13.81
N SER A 22 4.16 -11.89 -13.82
CA SER A 22 5.10 -13.01 -13.92
C SER A 22 5.13 -13.86 -12.66
N HIS A 23 5.13 -13.25 -11.46
CA HIS A 23 5.26 -13.98 -10.20
C HIS A 23 3.91 -14.46 -9.64
N LYS A 24 2.78 -13.98 -10.17
CA LYS A 24 1.38 -14.22 -9.74
C LYS A 24 1.06 -13.67 -8.34
N SER A 25 1.96 -13.81 -7.38
CA SER A 25 1.87 -13.25 -6.03
C SER A 25 3.26 -12.84 -5.55
N ILE A 26 3.36 -11.68 -4.89
CA ILE A 26 4.58 -11.19 -4.25
C ILE A 26 4.25 -10.83 -2.82
N ASP A 27 5.04 -11.32 -1.88
CA ASP A 27 4.64 -11.36 -0.48
C ASP A 27 5.04 -10.10 0.30
N SER A 28 5.91 -9.24 -0.22
CA SER A 28 6.32 -8.02 0.48
C SER A 28 6.59 -6.83 -0.43
N GLN A 29 6.53 -5.62 0.12
CA GLN A 29 6.87 -4.39 -0.61
C GLN A 29 8.38 -4.31 -0.90
N GLU A 30 9.21 -4.90 -0.04
CA GLU A 30 10.66 -4.99 -0.19
C GLU A 30 11.03 -5.91 -1.36
N GLU A 31 10.37 -7.07 -1.45
CA GLU A 31 10.53 -8.01 -2.56
C GLU A 31 10.08 -7.39 -3.88
N LEU A 32 8.89 -6.77 -3.91
CA LEU A 32 8.39 -6.10 -5.11
C LEU A 32 9.34 -4.99 -5.55
N ALA A 33 9.88 -4.20 -4.62
CA ALA A 33 10.85 -3.17 -4.94
C ALA A 33 12.16 -3.71 -5.50
N SER A 34 12.71 -4.78 -4.91
CA SER A 34 13.92 -5.43 -5.39
C SER A 34 13.75 -5.96 -6.82
N LEU A 35 12.61 -6.59 -7.12
CA LEU A 35 12.31 -7.10 -8.46
C LEU A 35 12.14 -5.97 -9.49
N VAL A 36 11.42 -4.90 -9.12
CA VAL A 36 11.22 -3.74 -10.01
C VAL A 36 12.53 -2.98 -10.22
N GLU A 37 13.37 -2.83 -9.20
CA GLU A 37 14.68 -2.19 -9.30
C GLU A 37 15.62 -2.98 -10.23
N LYS A 38 15.61 -4.33 -10.15
CA LYS A 38 16.37 -5.18 -11.09
C LYS A 38 15.96 -4.97 -12.54
N GLU A 39 14.66 -4.81 -12.81
CA GLU A 39 14.19 -4.49 -14.17
C GLU A 39 14.55 -3.05 -14.58
N LEU A 40 14.43 -2.07 -13.69
CA LEU A 40 14.80 -0.67 -13.95
C LEU A 40 16.28 -0.52 -14.29
N LYS A 41 17.16 -1.24 -13.59
CA LYS A 41 18.61 -1.22 -13.83
C LYS A 41 19.03 -1.74 -15.20
N LYS A 42 18.14 -2.44 -15.93
CA LYS A 42 18.36 -2.80 -17.34
C LYS A 42 18.22 -1.60 -18.28
N TYR A 43 17.49 -0.56 -17.86
CA TYR A 43 17.31 0.68 -18.63
C TYR A 43 18.34 1.75 -18.23
N ASP A 44 18.54 1.97 -16.93
CA ASP A 44 19.55 2.89 -16.40
C ASP A 44 20.05 2.34 -15.05
N LYS A 45 21.37 2.15 -14.92
CA LYS A 45 22.00 1.61 -13.71
C LYS A 45 21.81 2.52 -12.49
N ASP A 46 21.59 3.81 -12.71
CA ASP A 46 21.40 4.82 -11.66
C ASP A 46 19.96 4.88 -11.13
N TYR A 47 19.03 4.12 -11.72
CA TYR A 47 17.65 4.10 -11.23
C TYR A 47 17.52 3.39 -9.89
N VAL A 48 16.88 4.09 -8.96
CA VAL A 48 16.56 3.60 -7.62
C VAL A 48 15.08 3.78 -7.35
N ILE A 49 14.48 2.84 -6.63
CA ILE A 49 13.09 2.91 -6.21
C ILE A 49 12.89 2.41 -4.79
N THR A 50 12.03 3.09 -4.03
CA THR A 50 11.73 2.71 -2.64
C THR A 50 10.52 1.78 -2.56
N PRO A 51 10.46 0.88 -1.56
CA PRO A 51 9.28 0.04 -1.31
C PRO A 51 7.97 0.82 -1.23
N THR A 52 8.00 1.98 -0.58
CA THR A 52 6.81 2.86 -0.46
C THR A 52 6.34 3.39 -1.81
N ARG A 53 7.26 3.77 -2.72
CA ARG A 53 6.91 4.28 -4.06
C ARG A 53 6.28 3.17 -4.90
N VAL A 54 6.86 1.98 -4.85
CA VAL A 54 6.34 0.80 -5.56
C VAL A 54 4.95 0.43 -5.05
N LYS A 55 4.77 0.37 -3.72
CA LYS A 55 3.46 0.14 -3.10
C LYS A 55 2.41 1.14 -3.57
N ARG A 56 2.74 2.45 -3.57
CA ARG A 56 1.82 3.51 -4.00
C ARG A 56 1.40 3.36 -5.45
N ILE A 57 2.32 3.00 -6.33
CA ILE A 57 2.03 2.78 -7.75
C ILE A 57 1.20 1.51 -7.94
N ALA A 58 1.53 0.42 -7.23
CA ALA A 58 0.76 -0.82 -7.26
C ALA A 58 -0.71 -0.63 -6.82
N LEU A 59 -0.96 0.23 -5.82
CA LEU A 59 -2.31 0.57 -5.36
C LEU A 59 -3.17 1.30 -6.41
N GLU A 60 -2.55 1.89 -7.43
CA GLU A 60 -3.26 2.61 -8.50
C GLU A 60 -3.50 1.73 -9.74
N ILE A 61 -2.89 0.54 -9.78
CA ILE A 61 -3.00 -0.41 -10.88
C ILE A 61 -4.23 -1.29 -10.67
N LYS A 62 -5.18 -1.24 -11.61
CA LYS A 62 -6.46 -1.93 -11.47
C LYS A 62 -6.34 -3.44 -11.50
N GLU A 63 -5.35 -3.99 -12.16
CA GLU A 63 -5.12 -5.43 -12.37
C GLU A 63 -4.38 -6.11 -11.20
N ILE A 64 -3.95 -5.31 -10.21
CA ILE A 64 -3.22 -5.77 -9.03
C ILE A 64 -4.11 -5.60 -7.81
N GLU A 65 -4.30 -6.70 -7.08
CA GLU A 65 -4.90 -6.67 -5.75
C GLU A 65 -3.78 -6.49 -4.71
N VAL A 66 -3.93 -5.48 -3.84
CA VAL A 66 -2.99 -5.23 -2.73
C VAL A 66 -3.64 -5.65 -1.42
N LYS A 67 -3.21 -6.77 -0.85
CA LYS A 67 -3.68 -7.29 0.43
C LYS A 67 -2.76 -6.81 1.54
N ALA A 68 -3.31 -6.10 2.53
CA ALA A 68 -2.59 -5.77 3.75
C ALA A 68 -2.84 -6.85 4.81
N LYS A 69 -1.78 -7.52 5.27
CA LYS A 69 -1.81 -8.32 6.49
C LYS A 69 -1.54 -7.41 7.67
N THR A 70 -2.44 -7.43 8.63
CA THR A 70 -2.46 -6.44 9.70
C THR A 70 -2.47 -7.12 11.07
N LYS A 71 -1.84 -6.53 12.10
CA LYS A 71 -1.81 -7.07 13.48
C LYS A 71 -2.51 -6.13 14.44
N LYS A 72 -3.31 -6.70 15.35
CA LYS A 72 -3.97 -5.98 16.44
C LYS A 72 -2.92 -5.37 17.39
N SER A 73 -3.06 -4.07 17.66
CA SER A 73 -2.28 -3.38 18.69
C SER A 73 -3.25 -2.79 19.72
N LEU A 74 -3.00 -3.06 21.01
CA LEU A 74 -3.91 -2.70 22.11
C LEU A 74 -3.83 -1.22 22.52
N ASN A 75 -2.93 -0.42 21.93
CA ASN A 75 -2.74 1.00 22.27
C ASN A 75 -2.44 1.83 21.02
N MET A 76 -3.45 2.07 20.18
CA MET A 76 -3.29 2.92 19.00
C MET A 76 -3.52 4.39 19.36
N GLN A 77 -2.60 5.26 18.95
CA GLN A 77 -2.82 6.70 18.91
C GLN A 77 -3.79 7.05 17.76
N LYS A 78 -4.50 8.17 17.89
CA LYS A 78 -5.43 8.67 16.87
C LYS A 78 -4.71 8.81 15.52
N ILE A 79 -5.17 8.08 14.49
CA ILE A 79 -4.60 8.20 13.14
C ILE A 79 -5.24 9.38 12.39
N THR A 80 -4.40 10.22 11.81
CA THR A 80 -4.83 11.40 11.02
C THR A 80 -4.80 11.13 9.51
N SER A 81 -4.16 10.04 9.09
CA SER A 81 -4.02 9.67 7.67
C SER A 81 -4.03 8.16 7.48
N CYS A 82 -4.52 7.70 6.33
CA CYS A 82 -4.59 6.28 5.97
C CYS A 82 -3.18 5.64 5.94
N PRO A 83 -2.93 4.55 6.69
CA PRO A 83 -1.64 3.87 6.71
C PRO A 83 -1.29 3.18 5.37
N ILE A 84 -2.30 2.96 4.51
CA ILE A 84 -2.13 2.28 3.22
C ILE A 84 -1.69 3.28 2.14
N CYS A 85 -2.50 4.32 1.91
CA CYS A 85 -2.34 5.25 0.79
C CYS A 85 -2.07 6.71 1.21
N ASN A 86 -1.97 7.00 2.51
CA ASN A 86 -1.72 8.33 3.06
C ASN A 86 -2.79 9.39 2.74
N SER A 87 -3.97 8.94 2.29
CA SER A 87 -5.14 9.82 2.07
C SER A 87 -5.85 10.12 3.40
N PRO A 88 -6.75 11.11 3.44
CA PRO A 88 -7.57 11.39 4.62
C PRO A 88 -8.34 10.15 5.08
N ILE A 89 -8.59 10.08 6.39
CA ILE A 89 -9.35 9.01 7.04
C ILE A 89 -10.52 9.63 7.81
N ASP A 90 -11.68 8.99 7.71
CA ASP A 90 -12.87 9.36 8.47
C ASP A 90 -13.02 8.46 9.69
N GLU A 91 -13.52 9.03 10.78
CA GLU A 91 -13.88 8.31 12.00
C GLU A 91 -15.23 7.60 11.81
N ILE A 92 -15.29 6.30 12.13
CA ILE A 92 -16.56 5.58 12.21
C ILE A 92 -17.10 5.79 13.62
N LYS A 93 -18.27 6.44 13.73
CA LYS A 93 -18.91 6.78 15.01
C LYS A 93 -20.21 6.02 15.20
N VAL A 94 -20.47 5.60 16.43
CA VAL A 94 -21.76 5.02 16.85
C VAL A 94 -22.18 5.64 18.18
N LYS A 95 -23.48 5.56 18.48
CA LYS A 95 -24.01 5.94 19.79
C LYS A 95 -23.90 4.76 20.76
N ASN A 96 -23.35 5.00 21.94
CA ASN A 96 -23.36 4.01 23.01
C ASN A 96 -24.71 3.98 23.74
N LEU A 97 -24.85 3.07 24.71
CA LEU A 97 -26.06 2.93 25.53
C LEU A 97 -26.43 4.21 26.32
N ALA A 98 -25.48 5.11 26.54
CA ALA A 98 -25.69 6.42 27.17
C ALA A 98 -25.96 7.54 26.15
N ASN A 99 -26.28 7.19 24.89
CA ASN A 99 -26.55 8.10 23.78
C ASN A 99 -25.38 9.05 23.45
N ARG A 100 -24.15 8.70 23.85
CA ARG A 100 -22.93 9.45 23.53
C ARG A 100 -22.29 8.88 22.27
N GLU A 101 -21.78 9.75 21.40
CA GLU A 101 -21.01 9.34 20.23
C GLU A 101 -19.63 8.85 20.65
N ILE A 102 -19.30 7.63 20.25
CA ILE A 102 -17.98 7.02 20.41
C ILE A 102 -17.43 6.65 19.04
N VAL A 103 -16.14 6.86 18.84
CA VAL A 103 -15.43 6.35 17.66
C VAL A 103 -15.23 4.85 17.85
N ILE A 104 -15.54 4.04 16.86
CA ILE A 104 -15.32 2.57 16.88
C ILE A 104 -14.29 2.13 15.84
N GLY A 105 -13.86 3.02 14.95
CA GLY A 105 -12.91 2.69 13.90
C GLY A 105 -12.62 3.84 12.96
N TYR A 106 -11.91 3.54 11.87
CA TYR A 106 -11.52 4.48 10.83
C TYR A 106 -11.76 3.90 9.44
N LYS A 107 -12.12 4.74 8.47
CA LYS A 107 -12.31 4.36 7.06
C LYS A 107 -11.59 5.33 6.14
N CYS A 108 -10.83 4.81 5.18
CA CYS A 108 -10.18 5.61 4.16
C CYS A 108 -11.15 5.96 3.03
N VAL A 109 -11.21 7.24 2.67
CA VAL A 109 -12.07 7.75 1.58
C VAL A 109 -11.60 7.33 0.18
N LYS A 110 -10.37 6.83 0.02
CA LYS A 110 -9.76 6.55 -1.28
C LYS A 110 -9.58 5.06 -1.57
N CYS A 111 -8.88 4.33 -0.69
CA CYS A 111 -8.44 2.95 -0.97
C CYS A 111 -9.28 1.86 -0.30
N GLY A 112 -10.37 2.23 0.38
CA GLY A 112 -11.26 1.27 1.05
C GLY A 112 -10.70 0.63 2.33
N TYR A 113 -9.55 1.09 2.84
CA TYR A 113 -9.02 0.63 4.14
C TYR A 113 -10.03 0.93 5.25
N GLN A 114 -10.31 -0.06 6.10
CA GLN A 114 -11.14 0.08 7.29
C GLN A 114 -10.45 -0.62 8.48
N SER A 115 -10.54 -0.03 9.66
CA SER A 115 -10.01 -0.60 10.90
C SER A 115 -10.91 -0.28 12.08
N ASP A 116 -10.96 -1.15 13.08
CA ASP A 116 -11.57 -0.83 14.38
C ASP A 116 -10.60 -0.03 15.27
N LEU A 117 -11.02 0.36 16.49
CA LEU A 117 -10.17 1.05 17.48
C LEU A 117 -8.93 0.24 17.86
N GLU A 118 -9.02 -1.09 17.83
CA GLU A 118 -7.87 -1.99 17.77
C GLU A 118 -7.27 -1.90 16.37
N ALA A 119 -6.64 -0.77 16.06
CA ALA A 119 -6.19 -0.53 14.70
C ALA A 119 -5.13 -1.55 14.31
N PHE A 120 -5.40 -2.19 13.18
CA PHE A 120 -4.48 -3.17 12.67
C PHE A 120 -3.36 -2.46 11.89
N VAL A 121 -2.13 -2.50 12.41
CA VAL A 121 -0.96 -1.96 11.70
C VAL A 121 -0.65 -2.90 10.52
N PRO A 122 -0.53 -2.39 9.28
CA PRO A 122 -0.09 -3.22 8.16
C PRO A 122 1.33 -3.71 8.43
N MET A 123 1.47 -5.00 8.69
CA MET A 123 2.77 -5.64 8.88
C MET A 123 3.38 -6.04 7.55
N LYS A 124 2.55 -6.43 6.58
CA LYS A 124 3.01 -7.00 5.31
C LYS A 124 2.00 -6.71 4.21
N TYR A 125 2.51 -6.35 3.03
CA TYR A 125 1.70 -6.13 1.83
C TYR A 125 1.96 -7.27 0.84
N ILE A 126 0.88 -7.90 0.39
CA ILE A 126 0.93 -8.95 -0.62
C ILE A 126 0.29 -8.40 -1.90
N PHE A 127 0.96 -8.56 -3.02
CA PHE A 127 0.55 -8.08 -4.33
C PHE A 127 0.17 -9.28 -5.19
N VAL A 128 -1.10 -9.37 -5.60
CA VAL A 128 -1.64 -10.51 -6.35
C VAL A 128 -2.14 -10.04 -7.71
N TRP A 129 -1.78 -10.75 -8.77
CA TRP A 129 -2.36 -10.51 -10.10
C TRP A 129 -3.80 -11.04 -10.13
N LYS A 130 -4.78 -10.17 -10.40
CA LYS A 130 -6.18 -10.60 -10.57
C LYS A 130 -6.66 -10.59 -12.03
N GLY A 131 -5.88 -10.02 -12.95
CA GLY A 131 -6.25 -9.86 -14.35
C GLY A 131 -7.32 -8.80 -14.58
N ASP A 132 -7.59 -8.51 -15.85
CA ASP A 132 -8.73 -7.69 -16.26
C ASP A 132 -10.00 -8.54 -16.13
N SER A 133 -10.83 -8.23 -15.12
CA SER A 133 -12.23 -8.65 -15.08
C SER A 133 -13.10 -7.60 -15.73
#